data_AF-A0A951SEE7-F1
#
_entry.id   AF-A0A951SEE7-F1
#
_cell.length_a   1.000
_cell.length_b   1.000
_cell.length_c   1.000
_cell.angle_alpha   90.00
_cell.angle_beta   90.00
_cell.angle_gamma   90.00
#
_symmetry.space_group_name_H-M   'P 1'
#
loop_
_entity.id
_entity.type
_entity.pdbx_description
1 polymer ?
#
loop_
_entity_poly.entity_id
_entity_poly.type
_entity_poly.pdbx_seq_one_letter_code
_entity_poly.pdbx_strand_id
1 'polypeptide(L)' 'MSNETTQVIYSMNRVGKIAQSAPNKQILRDISLGFYLGAKIGVLGLNGAGKSTLLRI' A
#
# COMPACT_ATOMS: atom_id res chain seq x y z
N MET A 1 -19.48 17.34 -21.15
CA MET A 1 -18.38 16.46 -20.72
C MET A 1 -18.14 16.66 -19.24
N SER A 2 -18.40 15.65 -18.41
CA SER A 2 -18.12 15.69 -16.98
C SER A 2 -16.62 15.82 -16.76
N ASN A 3 -16.20 16.78 -15.95
CA ASN A 3 -14.85 16.85 -15.42
C ASN A 3 -14.57 15.57 -14.63
N GLU A 4 -13.94 14.58 -15.26
CA GLU A 4 -13.25 13.51 -14.53
C GLU A 4 -11.98 14.12 -13.95
N THR A 5 -12.13 14.85 -12.83
CA THR A 5 -11.00 15.35 -12.07
C THR A 5 -10.22 14.14 -11.58
N THR A 6 -8.99 13.99 -12.06
CA THR A 6 -8.04 12.96 -11.65
C THR A 6 -7.62 13.22 -10.20
N GLN A 7 -8.53 13.00 -9.26
CA GLN A 7 -8.33 13.24 -7.85
C GLN A 7 -7.55 12.07 -7.26
N VAL A 8 -6.43 12.37 -6.61
CA VAL A 8 -5.74 11.38 -5.77
C VAL A 8 -6.59 11.18 -4.52
N ILE A 9 -7.08 9.96 -4.31
CA ILE A 9 -7.93 9.61 -3.17
C ILE A 9 -7.16 8.92 -2.05
N TYR A 10 -5.96 8.44 -2.35
CA TYR A 10 -5.13 7.72 -1.42
C TYR A 10 -3.65 8.00 -1.71
N SER A 11 -2.88 8.26 -0.66
CA SER A 11 -1.43 8.50 -0.75
C SER A 11 -0.75 7.98 0.52
N MET A 12 0.31 7.22 0.33
CA MET A 12 1.24 6.75 1.34
C MET A 12 2.65 7.11 0.90
N ASN A 13 3.47 7.56 1.84
CA ASN A 13 4.85 7.93 1.57
C ASN A 13 5.80 7.27 2.56
N ARG A 14 6.75 6.47 2.04
CA ARG A 14 7.84 5.81 2.80
C ARG A 14 7.38 5.00 4.00
N VAL A 15 6.24 4.32 3.89
CA VAL A 15 5.61 3.57 4.98
C VAL A 15 6.40 2.30 5.29
N GLY A 16 6.60 2.04 6.58
CA GLY A 16 7.22 0.82 7.10
C GLY A 16 6.34 0.12 8.13
N LYS A 17 6.52 -1.20 8.28
CA LYS A 17 5.84 -2.01 9.30
C LYS A 17 6.77 -3.08 9.84
N ILE A 18 6.82 -3.19 11.16
CA ILE A 18 7.49 -4.26 11.89
C ILE A 18 6.44 -5.27 12.37
N ALA A 19 6.79 -6.56 12.35
CA ALA A 19 5.93 -7.62 12.85
C ALA A 19 5.75 -7.49 14.37
N GLN A 20 4.50 -7.51 14.84
CA GLN A 20 4.21 -7.46 16.28
C GLN A 20 4.74 -8.68 17.03
N SER A 21 4.72 -9.86 16.39
CA SER A 21 5.22 -11.11 16.97
C SER A 21 6.74 -11.27 16.92
N ALA A 22 7.44 -10.44 16.15
CA ALA A 22 8.88 -10.53 15.97
C ALA A 22 9.46 -9.11 15.74
N PRO A 23 9.96 -8.44 16.79
CA PRO A 23 10.38 -7.04 16.75
C PRO A 23 11.47 -6.72 15.72
N ASN A 24 12.25 -7.72 15.31
CA ASN A 24 13.33 -7.56 14.33
C ASN A 24 12.90 -7.92 12.90
N LYS A 25 11.64 -8.37 12.71
CA LYS A 25 11.13 -8.76 11.40
C LYS A 25 10.42 -7.58 10.75
N GLN A 26 11.11 -6.93 9.84
CA GLN A 26 10.52 -5.90 8.99
C GLN A 26 9.62 -6.55 7.93
N ILE A 27 8.33 -6.17 7.91
CA ILE A 27 7.34 -6.66 6.94
C ILE A 27 7.29 -5.73 5.73
N LEU A 28 7.22 -4.41 5.98
CA LEU A 28 7.25 -3.39 4.94
C LEU A 28 8.42 -2.45 5.18
N ARG A 29 9.11 -2.10 4.12
CA ARG A 29 10.26 -1.19 4.14
C ARG A 29 10.08 -0.16 3.03
N ASP A 30 9.88 1.09 3.44
CA ASP A 30 9.95 2.25 2.57
C ASP A 30 8.98 2.21 1.37
N ILE A 31 7.72 1.85 1.63
CA ILE A 31 6.71 1.72 0.58
C ILE A 31 5.99 3.06 0.38
N SER A 32 5.95 3.53 -0.87
CA SER A 32 5.13 4.66 -1.29
C SER A 32 4.11 4.21 -2.33
N LEU A 33 2.85 4.62 -2.16
CA LEU A 33 1.74 4.28 -3.05
C LEU A 33 0.80 5.46 -3.18
N GLY A 34 0.22 5.65 -4.36
CA GLY A 34 -0.81 6.65 -4.58
C GLY A 34 -1.82 6.14 -5.60
N PHE A 35 -3.10 6.42 -5.36
CA PHE A 35 -4.18 5.97 -6.24
C PHE A 35 -5.13 7.10 -6.59
N TYR A 36 -5.49 7.16 -7.87
CA TYR A 36 -6.53 8.04 -8.38
C TYR A 36 -7.92 7.47 -8.14
N LEU A 37 -8.92 8.35 -8.08
CA LEU A 37 -10.32 7.96 -8.02
C LEU A 37 -10.68 7.01 -9.18
N GLY A 38 -11.30 5.88 -8.87
CA GLY A 38 -11.70 4.88 -9.86
C GLY A 38 -10.62 3.85 -10.24
N ALA A 39 -9.39 3.99 -9.75
CA ALA A 39 -8.34 3.00 -9.98
C ALA A 39 -8.69 1.64 -9.35
N LYS A 40 -8.47 0.55 -10.09
CA LYS A 40 -8.57 -0.83 -9.61
C LYS A 40 -7.18 -1.43 -9.54
N ILE A 41 -6.69 -1.74 -8.34
CA ILE A 41 -5.31 -2.19 -8.14
C ILE A 41 -5.29 -3.60 -7.54
N GLY A 42 -4.43 -4.46 -8.09
CA GLY A 42 -4.09 -5.76 -7.54
C GLY A 42 -2.66 -5.77 -6.99
N VAL A 43 -2.45 -6.41 -5.84
CA VAL A 43 -1.12 -6.59 -5.24
C VAL A 43 -0.67 -8.03 -5.42
N LEU A 44 0.47 -8.24 -6.09
CA LEU A 44 1.04 -9.55 -6.38
C LEU A 44 2.37 -9.76 -5.64
N GLY A 45 2.78 -11.03 -5.50
CA GLY A 45 4.03 -11.41 -4.85
C GLY A 45 3.93 -12.72 -4.07
N LEU A 46 5.08 -13.22 -3.62
CA LEU A 46 5.19 -14.49 -2.88
C LEU A 46 4.41 -14.49 -1.56
N ASN A 47 4.15 -15.69 -1.03
CA ASN A 47 3.57 -15.84 0.31
C ASN A 47 4.51 -15.27 1.36
N GLY A 48 3.95 -14.49 2.30
CA GLY A 48 4.73 -13.79 3.31
C GLY A 48 5.35 -12.45 2.87
N ALA A 49 5.22 -12.03 1.61
CA ALA A 49 5.76 -10.75 1.10
C ALA A 49 5.08 -9.48 1.64
N GLY A 50 4.17 -9.60 2.62
CA GLY A 50 3.52 -8.45 3.26
C GLY A 50 2.29 -7.89 2.52
N LYS A 51 1.79 -8.54 1.46
CA LYS A 51 0.62 -8.06 0.68
C LYS A 51 -0.61 -7.74 1.53
N SER A 52 -1.05 -8.67 2.37
CA SER A 52 -2.21 -8.45 3.27
C SER A 52 -1.92 -7.47 4.40
N THR A 53 -0.64 -7.20 4.70
CA THR A 53 -0.24 -6.15 5.63
C THR A 53 -0.33 -4.80 4.95
N LEU A 54 0.14 -4.69 3.71
CA LEU A 54 0.07 -3.49 2.88
C LEU A 54 -1.37 -3.03 2.65
N LEU A 55 -2.29 -3.96 2.39
CA LEU A 55 -3.71 -3.65 2.16
C LEU A 55 -4.50 -3.26 3.43
N ARG A 56 -3.90 -3.35 4.62
CA ARG A 56 -4.54 -3.01 5.91
C ARG A 56 -4.08 -1.67 6.49
N ILE A 57 -3.23 -0.94 5.77
CA ILE A 57 -2.73 0.38 6.18
C ILE A 57 -3.69 1.44 5.64
#